data_AF-A0A412B1E4-F1
#
_entry.id   AF-A0A412B1E4-F1
#
_cell.length_a   1.000
_cell.length_b   1.000
_cell.length_c   1.000
_cell.angle_alpha   90.00
_cell.angle_beta   90.00
_cell.angle_gamma   90.00
#
_symmetry.space_group_name_H-M   'P 1'
#
loop_
_entity.id
_entity.type
_entity.pdbx_description
1 polymer ?
#
loop_
_entity_poly.entity_id
_entity_poly.type
_entity_poly.pdbx_seq_one_letter_code
_entity_poly.pdbx_strand_id
1 'polypeptide(L)'
;MDKRGIDVSSWQGVIDWDAVKNSGVEFAILRSSFGSPSPSQVDNQFYNNVKGAQAAGIPIGAYHYGYAVTEEEARNEAGFFLDTVKGIRFEYPLYYDVEDSATMGSLDRDAVTKVIRAFCETVEKAGYYVGIYASLNWLTNKFYPDQLPYDVWVAQYYSEDQYDGHHGMCSIPVGESSAGSPTRWI
;
A
#
# COMPACT_ATOMS: atom_id res chain seq x y z
N MET A 1 16.48 -14.16 -4.55
CA MET A 1 16.91 -13.17 -5.55
C MET A 1 15.92 -12.06 -5.41
N ASP A 2 16.38 -10.96 -4.82
CA ASP A 2 15.49 -9.93 -4.31
C ASP A 2 15.04 -9.07 -5.49
N LYS A 3 13.74 -8.75 -5.52
CA LYS A 3 13.19 -7.91 -6.58
C LYS A 3 13.12 -6.47 -6.10
N ARG A 4 13.50 -5.53 -6.96
CA ARG A 4 13.43 -4.10 -6.65
C ARG A 4 12.14 -3.48 -7.17
N GLY A 5 11.40 -2.81 -6.30
CA GLY A 5 10.15 -2.12 -6.63
C GLY A 5 10.14 -0.66 -6.19
N ILE A 6 9.04 0.00 -6.53
CA ILE A 6 8.72 1.36 -6.06
C ILE A 6 7.25 1.42 -5.63
N ASP A 7 6.92 2.32 -4.72
CA ASP A 7 5.54 2.80 -4.56
C ASP A 7 5.39 4.25 -5.03
N VAL A 8 4.26 4.52 -5.69
CA VAL A 8 3.99 5.82 -6.30
C VAL A 8 2.52 6.22 -6.18
N SER A 9 2.30 7.51 -6.27
CA SER A 9 1.03 8.20 -6.14
C SER A 9 1.06 9.51 -6.93
N SER A 10 0.03 10.34 -6.78
CA SER A 10 0.01 11.71 -7.31
C SER A 10 1.17 12.60 -6.82
N TRP A 11 1.84 12.26 -5.72
CA TRP A 11 3.00 13.01 -5.23
C TRP A 11 4.19 12.99 -6.20
N GLN A 12 4.32 11.95 -7.02
CA GLN A 12 5.37 11.82 -8.04
C GLN A 12 5.05 12.57 -9.34
N GLY A 13 3.82 13.10 -9.49
CA GLY A 13 3.38 13.75 -10.71
C GLY A 13 3.30 12.77 -11.88
N VAL A 14 3.67 13.23 -13.07
CA VAL A 14 3.68 12.39 -14.28
C VAL A 14 5.00 11.64 -14.37
N ILE A 15 4.94 10.32 -14.41
CA ILE A 15 6.09 9.42 -14.39
C ILE A 15 6.47 8.99 -15.81
N ASP A 16 7.77 9.02 -16.11
CA ASP A 16 8.36 8.36 -17.28
C ASP A 16 8.60 6.87 -16.96
N TRP A 17 7.64 6.03 -17.34
CA TRP A 17 7.67 4.59 -17.02
C TRP A 17 8.72 3.80 -17.80
N ASP A 18 9.16 4.29 -18.96
CA ASP A 18 10.27 3.69 -19.70
C ASP A 18 11.59 3.95 -18.99
N ALA A 19 11.79 5.18 -18.49
CA ALA A 19 12.93 5.49 -17.64
C ALA A 19 12.93 4.66 -16.34
N VAL A 20 11.76 4.49 -15.70
CA VAL A 20 11.61 3.61 -14.53
C VAL A 20 12.02 2.18 -14.86
N LYS A 21 11.52 1.61 -15.97
CA LYS A 21 11.89 0.27 -16.41
C LYS A 21 13.40 0.14 -16.63
N ASN A 22 14.00 1.12 -17.30
CA ASN A 22 15.43 1.14 -17.60
C ASN A 22 16.32 1.33 -16.36
N SER A 23 15.76 1.84 -15.25
CA SER A 23 16.47 1.92 -13.96
C SER A 23 16.56 0.60 -13.20
N GLY A 24 15.93 -0.46 -13.71
CA GLY A 24 15.93 -1.79 -13.11
C GLY A 24 14.79 -2.05 -12.13
N VAL A 25 13.74 -1.21 -12.13
CA VAL A 25 12.51 -1.47 -11.37
C VAL A 25 11.75 -2.66 -11.98
N GLU A 26 11.38 -3.60 -11.12
CA GLU A 26 10.75 -4.87 -11.49
C GLU A 26 9.26 -4.94 -11.15
N PHE A 27 8.76 -4.04 -10.29
CA PHE A 27 7.34 -3.91 -9.96
C PHE A 27 7.01 -2.54 -9.37
N ALA A 28 5.72 -2.18 -9.33
CA ALA A 28 5.25 -0.98 -8.65
C ALA A 28 3.98 -1.19 -7.84
N ILE A 29 3.87 -0.56 -6.67
CA ILE A 29 2.64 -0.53 -5.87
C ILE A 29 2.03 0.87 -5.97
N LEU A 30 0.82 0.99 -6.51
CA LEU A 30 0.23 2.26 -6.90
C LEU A 30 -0.84 2.71 -5.90
N ARG A 31 -0.81 3.96 -5.44
CA ARG A 31 -1.94 4.47 -4.63
C ARG A 31 -3.19 4.54 -5.49
N SER A 32 -4.24 3.81 -5.09
CA SER A 32 -5.53 3.88 -5.79
C SER A 32 -6.41 4.99 -5.25
N SER A 33 -6.50 5.05 -3.92
CA SER A 33 -7.47 5.86 -3.22
C SER A 33 -7.08 5.98 -1.75
N PHE A 34 -7.79 6.84 -1.05
CA PHE A 34 -7.61 7.07 0.38
C PHE A 34 -8.98 7.39 0.99
N GLY A 35 -9.19 7.04 2.26
CA GLY A 35 -10.40 7.42 2.99
C GLY A 35 -11.73 6.98 2.37
N SER A 36 -12.78 7.71 2.74
CA SER A 36 -14.16 7.35 2.40
C SER A 36 -14.54 7.61 0.93
N PRO A 37 -15.54 6.87 0.39
CA PRO A 37 -15.94 6.97 -1.01
C PRO A 37 -16.22 8.40 -1.48
N SER A 38 -15.36 8.91 -2.37
CA SER A 38 -15.53 10.19 -3.07
C SER A 38 -14.64 10.22 -4.31
N PRO A 39 -15.10 10.81 -5.44
CA PRO A 39 -14.23 10.99 -6.62
C PRO A 39 -12.94 11.77 -6.31
N SER A 40 -12.95 12.69 -5.34
CA SER A 40 -11.77 13.47 -4.94
C SER A 40 -10.77 12.68 -4.08
N GLN A 41 -11.15 11.46 -3.70
CA GLN A 41 -10.39 10.55 -2.85
C GLN A 41 -9.80 9.38 -3.67
N VAL A 42 -10.01 9.38 -4.99
CA VAL A 42 -9.21 8.58 -5.93
C VAL A 42 -7.90 9.34 -6.18
N ASP A 43 -6.77 8.64 -6.19
CA ASP A 43 -5.50 9.27 -6.51
C ASP A 43 -5.51 9.76 -7.98
N ASN A 44 -5.25 11.05 -8.18
CA ASN A 44 -5.35 11.70 -9.49
C ASN A 44 -4.39 11.13 -10.55
N GLN A 45 -3.36 10.39 -10.16
CA GLN A 45 -2.45 9.71 -11.08
C GLN A 45 -2.69 8.20 -11.18
N PHE A 46 -3.61 7.62 -10.41
CA PHE A 46 -3.78 6.15 -10.34
C PHE A 46 -3.93 5.51 -11.72
N TYR A 47 -4.90 5.94 -12.52
CA TYR A 47 -5.15 5.35 -13.83
C TYR A 47 -4.04 5.65 -14.86
N ASN A 48 -3.37 6.81 -14.74
CA ASN A 48 -2.21 7.11 -15.58
C ASN A 48 -1.04 6.19 -15.25
N ASN A 49 -0.81 5.96 -13.96
CA ASN A 49 0.24 5.07 -13.44
C ASN A 49 -0.04 3.61 -13.83
N VAL A 50 -1.27 3.12 -13.69
CA VAL A 50 -1.68 1.79 -14.15
C VAL A 50 -1.38 1.62 -15.64
N LYS A 51 -1.83 2.56 -16.47
CA LYS A 51 -1.62 2.50 -17.92
C LYS A 51 -0.13 2.55 -18.28
N GLY A 52 0.63 3.46 -17.66
CA GLY A 52 2.05 3.66 -17.95
C GLY A 52 2.90 2.46 -17.53
N ALA A 53 2.72 1.96 -16.30
CA ALA A 53 3.45 0.80 -15.79
C ALA A 53 3.16 -0.46 -16.62
N GLN A 54 1.89 -0.74 -16.93
CA GLN A 54 1.52 -1.89 -17.75
C GLN A 54 2.06 -1.78 -19.18
N ALA A 55 2.05 -0.59 -19.79
CA ALA A 55 2.63 -0.36 -21.11
C ALA A 55 4.16 -0.59 -21.13
N ALA A 56 4.86 -0.23 -20.06
CA ALA A 56 6.29 -0.49 -19.86
C ALA A 56 6.61 -1.95 -19.45
N GLY A 57 5.60 -2.81 -19.30
CA GLY A 57 5.78 -4.19 -18.85
C GLY A 57 6.29 -4.29 -17.41
N ILE A 58 5.82 -3.40 -16.54
CA ILE A 58 6.07 -3.42 -15.10
C ILE A 58 4.82 -4.00 -14.41
N PRO A 59 4.93 -5.19 -13.78
CA PRO A 59 3.91 -5.75 -12.89
C PRO A 59 3.48 -4.76 -11.81
N ILE A 60 2.17 -4.73 -11.49
CA ILE A 60 1.62 -3.78 -10.53
C ILE A 60 0.84 -4.43 -9.39
N GLY A 61 0.88 -3.76 -8.23
CA GLY A 61 -0.08 -3.88 -7.13
C GLY A 61 -0.72 -2.51 -6.86
N ALA A 62 -1.57 -2.41 -5.84
CA ALA A 62 -2.14 -1.13 -5.44
C ALA A 62 -2.37 -1.03 -3.93
N TYR A 63 -2.53 0.17 -3.41
CA TYR A 63 -2.83 0.39 -2.01
C TYR A 63 -3.91 1.45 -1.79
N HIS A 64 -4.64 1.27 -0.68
CA HIS A 64 -5.61 2.22 -0.16
C HIS A 64 -5.12 2.77 1.19
N TYR A 65 -5.00 4.09 1.30
CA TYR A 65 -4.62 4.75 2.54
C TYR A 65 -5.83 4.88 3.48
N GLY A 66 -5.76 4.24 4.64
CA GLY A 66 -6.88 4.13 5.57
C GLY A 66 -7.05 5.33 6.50
N TYR A 67 -8.31 5.73 6.70
CA TYR A 67 -8.72 6.69 7.75
C TYR A 67 -9.81 6.13 8.67
N ALA A 68 -10.25 4.88 8.45
CA ALA A 68 -11.33 4.26 9.21
C ALA A 68 -11.01 4.17 10.72
N VAL A 69 -11.97 4.58 11.56
CA VAL A 69 -11.90 4.41 13.02
C VAL A 69 -12.88 3.36 13.54
N THR A 70 -13.68 2.78 12.65
CA THR A 70 -14.60 1.66 12.94
C THR A 70 -14.51 0.58 11.88
N GLU A 71 -14.94 -0.64 12.23
CA GLU A 71 -15.02 -1.73 11.26
C GLU A 71 -16.01 -1.45 10.11
N GLU A 72 -17.05 -0.67 10.36
CA GLU A 72 -18.02 -0.27 9.33
C GLU A 72 -17.39 0.69 8.32
N GLU A 73 -16.67 1.71 8.79
CA GLU A 73 -15.90 2.59 7.93
C GLU A 73 -14.84 1.82 7.15
N ALA A 74 -14.15 0.86 7.77
CA ALA A 74 -13.17 0.01 7.11
C ALA A 74 -13.77 -0.79 5.96
N ARG A 75 -14.99 -1.32 6.14
CA ARG A 75 -15.74 -2.00 5.06
C ARG A 75 -16.16 -1.03 3.95
N ASN A 76 -16.52 0.20 4.29
CA ASN A 76 -16.85 1.24 3.31
C ASN A 76 -15.62 1.68 2.50
N GLU A 77 -14.47 1.88 3.15
CA GLU A 77 -13.18 2.14 2.50
C GLU A 77 -12.78 0.98 1.58
N ALA A 78 -12.94 -0.27 2.03
CA ALA A 78 -12.68 -1.45 1.21
C ALA A 78 -13.59 -1.53 -0.02
N GLY A 79 -14.89 -1.23 0.12
CA GLY A 79 -15.80 -1.14 -1.01
C GLY A 79 -15.37 -0.10 -2.04
N PHE A 80 -14.97 1.10 -1.57
CA PHE A 80 -14.46 2.15 -2.45
C PHE A 80 -13.15 1.76 -3.14
N PHE A 81 -12.25 1.11 -2.42
CA PHE A 81 -11.02 0.57 -2.98
C PHE A 81 -11.31 -0.45 -4.10
N LEU A 82 -12.20 -1.41 -3.83
CA LEU A 82 -12.62 -2.44 -4.80
C LEU A 82 -13.26 -1.83 -6.06
N ASP A 83 -14.10 -0.81 -5.91
CA ASP A 83 -14.68 -0.10 -7.05
C ASP A 83 -13.63 0.64 -7.87
N THR A 84 -12.61 1.20 -7.21
CA THR A 84 -11.50 1.93 -7.87
C THR A 84 -10.60 0.98 -8.67
N VAL A 85 -10.32 -0.23 -8.15
CA VAL A 85 -9.39 -1.19 -8.78
C VAL A 85 -10.08 -2.16 -9.75
N LYS A 86 -11.39 -2.05 -9.92
CA LYS A 86 -12.20 -2.99 -10.69
C LYS A 86 -11.76 -3.07 -12.15
N GLY A 87 -11.61 -4.29 -12.65
CA GLY A 87 -11.24 -4.55 -14.05
C GLY A 87 -9.76 -4.36 -14.37
N ILE A 88 -8.93 -4.02 -13.37
CA ILE A 88 -7.48 -3.94 -13.50
C ILE A 88 -6.87 -5.28 -13.10
N ARG A 89 -5.89 -5.75 -13.89
CA ARG A 89 -5.09 -6.92 -13.57
C ARG A 89 -3.91 -6.52 -12.69
N PHE A 90 -3.72 -7.24 -11.59
CA PHE A 90 -2.61 -7.07 -10.66
C PHE A 90 -1.81 -8.36 -10.54
N GLU A 91 -0.48 -8.25 -10.62
CA GLU A 91 0.47 -9.32 -10.37
C GLU A 91 1.07 -9.26 -8.96
N TYR A 92 0.91 -8.12 -8.29
CA TYR A 92 1.29 -7.90 -6.90
C TYR A 92 0.06 -7.64 -6.03
N PRO A 93 0.16 -7.82 -4.70
CA PRO A 93 -0.98 -7.70 -3.80
C PRO A 93 -1.66 -6.32 -3.82
N LEU A 94 -2.88 -6.32 -3.31
CA LEU A 94 -3.54 -5.11 -2.84
C LEU A 94 -3.19 -4.88 -1.37
N TYR A 95 -2.93 -3.64 -0.96
CA TYR A 95 -2.52 -3.34 0.40
C TYR A 95 -3.48 -2.37 1.09
N TYR A 96 -3.75 -2.61 2.37
CA TYR A 96 -4.28 -1.59 3.26
C TYR A 96 -3.11 -0.86 3.92
N ASP A 97 -3.02 0.45 3.70
CA ASP A 97 -1.97 1.30 4.25
C ASP A 97 -2.41 1.86 5.60
N VAL A 98 -1.74 1.38 6.65
CA VAL A 98 -2.08 1.60 8.06
C VAL A 98 -1.06 2.53 8.71
N GLU A 99 -1.25 3.84 8.54
CA GLU A 99 -0.29 4.83 9.09
C GLU A 99 -0.89 6.14 9.63
N ASP A 100 -2.18 6.41 9.45
CA ASP A 100 -2.74 7.71 9.84
C ASP A 100 -2.81 7.91 11.36
N SER A 101 -1.99 8.84 11.85
CA SER A 101 -1.86 9.12 13.28
C SER A 101 -3.08 9.82 13.90
N ALA A 102 -3.86 10.56 13.12
CA ALA A 102 -4.98 11.36 13.61
C ALA A 102 -6.26 10.53 13.78
N THR A 103 -6.43 9.50 12.96
CA THR A 103 -7.60 8.61 12.95
C THR A 103 -7.27 7.27 13.62
N MET A 104 -6.81 6.27 12.87
CA MET A 104 -6.45 4.94 13.39
C MET A 104 -5.45 5.04 14.55
N GLY A 105 -4.51 5.98 14.47
CA GLY A 105 -3.47 6.15 15.49
C GLY A 105 -3.98 6.61 16.86
N SER A 106 -5.22 7.11 16.91
CA SER A 106 -5.94 7.51 18.13
C SER A 106 -6.67 6.36 18.83
N LEU A 107 -6.84 5.22 18.13
CA LEU A 107 -7.47 4.03 18.66
C LEU A 107 -6.53 3.21 19.54
N ASP A 108 -7.10 2.33 20.36
CA ASP A 108 -6.33 1.28 21.02
C ASP A 108 -5.94 0.15 20.05
N ARG A 109 -4.98 -0.70 20.46
CA ARG A 109 -4.41 -1.75 19.61
C ARG A 109 -5.46 -2.76 19.11
N ASP A 110 -6.44 -3.10 19.95
CA ASP A 110 -7.47 -4.07 19.57
C ASP A 110 -8.42 -3.47 18.53
N ALA A 111 -8.78 -2.19 18.70
CA ALA A 111 -9.62 -1.46 17.76
C ALA A 111 -8.94 -1.32 16.39
N VAL A 112 -7.66 -0.94 16.33
CA VAL A 112 -6.90 -0.93 15.06
C VAL A 112 -6.87 -2.31 14.42
N THR A 113 -6.61 -3.37 15.21
CA THR A 113 -6.58 -4.75 14.70
C THR A 113 -7.92 -5.17 14.08
N LYS A 114 -9.05 -4.77 14.68
CA LYS A 114 -10.40 -5.03 14.14
C LYS A 114 -10.68 -4.25 12.85
N VAL A 115 -10.28 -2.97 12.80
CA VAL A 115 -10.39 -2.13 11.61
C VAL A 115 -9.64 -2.76 10.43
N ILE A 116 -8.37 -3.15 10.65
CA ILE A 116 -7.56 -3.81 9.61
C ILE A 116 -8.22 -5.10 9.14
N ARG A 117 -8.66 -5.96 10.08
CA ARG A 117 -9.34 -7.22 9.73
C ARG A 117 -10.58 -6.98 8.87
N ALA A 118 -11.42 -6.00 9.25
CA ALA A 118 -12.65 -5.70 8.53
C ALA A 118 -12.38 -5.24 7.09
N PHE A 119 -11.36 -4.42 6.87
CA PHE A 119 -10.93 -4.01 5.53
C PHE A 119 -10.44 -5.21 4.72
N CYS A 120 -9.43 -5.93 5.25
CA CYS A 120 -8.77 -7.03 4.53
C CYS A 120 -9.74 -8.18 4.21
N GLU A 121 -10.60 -8.59 5.15
CA GLU A 121 -11.62 -9.62 4.88
C GLU A 121 -12.57 -9.22 3.74
N THR A 122 -12.88 -7.93 3.62
CA THR A 122 -13.78 -7.44 2.56
C THR A 122 -13.11 -7.53 1.19
N VAL A 123 -11.83 -7.15 1.11
CA VAL A 123 -11.03 -7.26 -0.12
C VAL A 123 -10.78 -8.72 -0.51
N GLU A 124 -10.48 -9.57 0.46
CA GLU A 124 -10.27 -11.01 0.24
C GLU A 124 -11.54 -11.72 -0.22
N LYS A 125 -12.70 -11.40 0.38
CA LYS A 125 -14.02 -11.92 -0.06
C LYS A 125 -14.37 -11.52 -1.50
N ALA A 126 -13.80 -10.43 -2.02
CA ALA A 126 -13.94 -10.02 -3.41
C ALA A 126 -12.99 -10.76 -4.37
N GLY A 127 -12.13 -11.65 -3.86
CA GLY A 127 -11.25 -12.53 -4.63
C GLY A 127 -9.84 -11.97 -4.87
N TYR A 128 -9.44 -10.92 -4.16
CA TYR A 128 -8.11 -10.33 -4.27
C TYR A 128 -7.18 -10.85 -3.17
N TYR A 129 -5.90 -11.02 -3.50
CA TYR A 129 -4.85 -11.21 -2.49
C TYR A 129 -4.55 -9.87 -1.82
N VAL A 130 -4.73 -9.81 -0.50
CA VAL A 130 -4.59 -8.58 0.28
C VAL A 130 -3.51 -8.71 1.35
N GLY A 131 -2.71 -7.65 1.51
CA GLY A 131 -1.72 -7.50 2.57
C GLY A 131 -1.92 -6.22 3.37
N ILE A 132 -1.08 -6.04 4.39
CA ILE A 132 -1.05 -4.86 5.25
C ILE A 132 0.26 -4.14 5.00
N TYR A 133 0.20 -2.85 4.71
CA TYR A 133 1.36 -1.98 4.79
C TYR A 133 1.36 -1.22 6.11
N ALA A 134 2.49 -1.20 6.79
CA ALA A 134 2.69 -0.41 8.00
C ALA A 134 4.18 -0.17 8.27
N SER A 135 4.49 0.94 8.96
CA SER A 135 5.84 1.14 9.47
C SER A 135 6.17 0.18 10.62
N LEU A 136 7.46 -0.09 10.85
CA LEU A 136 7.92 -0.91 11.98
C LEU A 136 7.33 -0.42 13.32
N ASN A 137 7.23 0.90 13.52
CA ASN A 137 6.64 1.46 14.74
C ASN A 137 5.17 1.04 14.90
N TRP A 138 4.38 1.04 13.83
CA TRP A 138 2.98 0.64 13.84
C TRP A 138 2.82 -0.86 14.07
N LEU A 139 3.62 -1.69 13.38
CA LEU A 139 3.62 -3.14 13.55
C LEU A 139 3.90 -3.55 15.00
N THR A 140 4.84 -2.87 15.66
CA THR A 140 5.20 -3.17 17.05
C THR A 140 4.19 -2.62 18.06
N ASN A 141 3.64 -1.43 17.82
CA ASN A 141 2.97 -0.65 18.89
C ASN A 141 1.50 -0.36 18.67
N LYS A 142 0.98 -0.44 17.43
CA LYS A 142 -0.36 0.08 17.08
C LYS A 142 -1.41 -0.98 16.82
N PHE A 143 -1.03 -2.21 16.50
CA PHE A 143 -1.97 -3.32 16.35
C PHE A 143 -1.27 -4.66 16.67
N TYR A 144 -1.95 -5.77 16.46
CA TYR A 144 -1.43 -7.13 16.67
C TYR A 144 -1.33 -7.87 15.33
N PRO A 145 -0.17 -7.78 14.62
CA PRO A 145 0.01 -8.44 13.33
C PRO A 145 -0.15 -9.97 13.40
N ASP A 146 0.22 -10.58 14.52
CA ASP A 146 0.11 -12.02 14.78
C ASP A 146 -1.34 -12.54 14.81
N GLN A 147 -2.31 -11.64 14.98
CA GLN A 147 -3.74 -11.97 14.93
C GLN A 147 -4.32 -11.84 13.51
N LEU A 148 -3.56 -11.33 12.55
CA LEU A 148 -4.00 -11.01 11.20
C LEU A 148 -3.32 -11.99 10.20
N PRO A 149 -4.09 -12.83 9.49
CA PRO A 149 -3.52 -13.84 8.59
C PRO A 149 -3.11 -13.25 7.23
N TYR A 150 -2.56 -12.04 7.22
CA TYR A 150 -2.22 -11.28 6.01
C TYR A 150 -0.73 -11.03 5.94
N ASP A 151 -0.18 -11.06 4.72
CA ASP A 151 1.21 -10.68 4.51
C ASP A 151 1.42 -9.20 4.83
N VAL A 152 2.60 -8.92 5.38
CA VAL A 152 3.01 -7.56 5.71
C VAL A 152 3.97 -7.02 4.65
N TRP A 153 3.75 -5.77 4.27
CA TRP A 153 4.72 -4.89 3.65
C TRP A 153 5.24 -3.91 4.70
N VAL A 154 6.47 -4.12 5.15
CA VAL A 154 7.08 -3.34 6.24
C VAL A 154 7.74 -2.09 5.68
N ALA A 155 7.41 -0.91 6.23
CA ALA A 155 8.23 0.29 6.03
C ALA A 155 9.21 0.49 7.20
N GLN A 156 10.50 0.58 6.89
CA GLN A 156 11.52 0.87 7.88
C GLN A 156 12.62 1.76 7.30
N TYR A 157 13.27 2.54 8.17
CA TYR A 157 14.30 3.51 7.79
C TYR A 157 15.71 3.07 8.21
N TYR A 158 15.98 1.77 8.08
CA TYR A 158 17.26 1.13 8.40
C TYR A 158 17.87 0.52 7.13
N SER A 159 19.19 0.31 7.14
CA SER A 159 19.91 -0.34 6.03
C SER A 159 19.68 -1.85 5.95
N GLU A 160 19.04 -2.45 6.97
CA GLU A 160 18.80 -3.88 7.10
C GLU A 160 17.40 -4.12 7.66
N ASP A 161 16.78 -5.23 7.29
CA ASP A 161 15.50 -5.70 7.83
C ASP A 161 15.58 -5.99 9.33
N GLN A 162 14.75 -5.30 10.11
CA GLN A 162 14.67 -5.43 11.55
C GLN A 162 13.32 -6.00 12.02
N TYR A 163 12.41 -6.32 11.10
CA TYR A 163 11.13 -6.91 11.47
C TYR A 163 11.25 -8.43 11.61
N ASP A 164 10.99 -8.94 12.80
CA ASP A 164 11.07 -10.37 13.12
C ASP A 164 9.80 -11.15 12.77
N GLY A 165 8.71 -10.46 12.44
CA GLY A 165 7.46 -11.05 11.98
C GLY A 165 7.48 -11.48 10.51
N HIS A 166 6.54 -12.35 10.15
CA HIS A 166 6.37 -12.77 8.76
C HIS A 166 5.99 -11.58 7.87
N HIS A 167 6.75 -11.36 6.80
CA HIS A 167 6.48 -10.33 5.82
C HIS A 167 6.94 -10.79 4.43
N GLY A 168 6.21 -10.35 3.40
CA GLY A 168 6.52 -10.66 2.00
C GLY A 168 7.28 -9.55 1.28
N MET A 169 7.33 -8.36 1.87
CA MET A 169 7.86 -7.14 1.25
C MET A 169 8.40 -6.17 2.31
N CYS A 170 9.51 -5.49 2.02
CA CYS A 170 10.14 -4.54 2.95
C CYS A 170 10.65 -3.31 2.19
N SER A 171 10.27 -2.12 2.61
CA SER A 171 10.82 -0.85 2.12
C SER A 171 11.95 -0.37 3.02
N ILE A 172 13.09 -0.06 2.40
CA ILE A 172 14.28 0.53 3.02
C ILE A 172 14.66 1.85 2.33
N PRO A 173 15.26 2.82 3.04
CA PRO A 173 15.72 4.06 2.43
C PRO A 173 16.96 3.75 1.57
N VAL A 174 16.85 4.02 0.28
CA VAL A 174 17.98 3.88 -0.65
C VAL A 174 18.70 5.22 -0.69
N GLY A 175 20.02 5.21 -0.50
CA GLY A 175 20.87 6.40 -0.39
C GLY A 175 21.00 7.27 -1.65
N GLU A 176 20.07 7.16 -2.61
CA GLU A 176 20.05 8.00 -3.80
C GLU A 176 18.88 8.98 -3.73
N SER A 177 19.23 10.21 -3.31
CA SER A 177 18.39 11.39 -3.50
C SER A 177 18.33 11.75 -4.99
N SER A 178 17.52 11.06 -5.78
CA SER A 178 17.19 11.53 -7.13
C SER A 178 15.86 12.28 -7.10
N ALA A 179 15.98 13.61 -7.06
CA ALA A 179 14.97 14.61 -7.42
C ALA A 179 13.60 14.56 -6.69
N GLY A 180 13.53 15.22 -5.53
CA GLY A 180 12.39 16.10 -5.21
C GLY A 180 10.97 15.52 -5.10
N SER A 181 10.78 14.22 -4.93
CA SER A 181 9.48 13.62 -4.58
C SER A 181 9.72 12.30 -3.82
N PRO A 182 8.92 11.94 -2.81
CA PRO A 182 9.20 10.79 -1.95
C PRO A 182 8.74 9.49 -2.66
N THR A 183 9.37 9.13 -3.78
CA THR A 183 9.30 7.75 -4.27
C THR A 183 9.99 6.89 -3.24
N ARG A 184 9.25 5.98 -2.61
CA ARG A 184 9.81 5.00 -1.69
C ARG A 184 10.15 3.75 -2.47
N TRP A 185 11.33 3.22 -2.17
CA TRP A 185 11.83 2.00 -2.77
C TRP A 185 11.37 0.79 -1.96
N ILE A 186 11.18 -0.30 -2.67
CA ILE A 186 10.77 -1.59 -2.13
C ILE A 186 11.82 -2.63 -2.53
#